data_AF-A0AA90NGL1-F1
#
_entry.id   AF-A0AA90NGL1-F1
#
_cell.length_a   1.000
_cell.length_b   1.000
_cell.length_c   1.000
_cell.angle_alpha   90.00
_cell.angle_beta   90.00
_cell.angle_gamma   90.00
#
_symmetry.space_group_name_H-M   'P 1'
#
loop_
_entity.id
_entity.type
_entity.pdbx_description
1 polymer ?
#
loop_
_entity_poly.entity_id
_entity_poly.type
_entity_poly.pdbx_seq_one_letter_code
_entity_poly.pdbx_strand_id
1 'polypeptide(L)'
;MKGSTMLSALQRLGVVSSFNSPRASDDNPYSEAIFRIFQCRPGYPRKLFLDVEAARSCGHGFVRWYNEEHKQSGLKFLIPAQWHRGESEMFMDNRKKVYRQAK
;
A
#
# COMPACT_ATOMS: atom_id res chain seq x y z
N MET A 1 1.70 24.91 -2.23
CA MET A 1 1.35 24.47 -3.60
C MET A 1 -0.03 25.01 -3.93
N LYS A 2 -0.23 25.78 -5.00
CA LYS A 2 -1.56 26.32 -5.35
C LYS A 2 -2.41 25.18 -5.92
N GLY A 3 -3.55 24.89 -5.30
CA GLY A 3 -4.43 23.76 -5.69
C GLY A 3 -4.99 23.86 -7.11
N SER A 4 -5.03 25.06 -7.70
CA SER A 4 -5.50 25.28 -9.08
C SER A 4 -4.68 24.49 -10.11
N THR A 5 -3.36 24.41 -9.95
CA THR A 5 -2.50 23.65 -10.88
C THR A 5 -2.78 22.14 -10.83
N MET A 6 -3.13 21.61 -9.66
CA MET A 6 -3.50 20.20 -9.49
C MET A 6 -4.83 19.90 -10.18
N LEU A 7 -5.86 20.74 -9.98
CA LEU A 7 -7.18 20.53 -10.59
C LEU A 7 -7.10 20.55 -12.13
N SER A 8 -6.36 21.51 -12.70
CA SER A 8 -6.14 21.57 -14.15
C SER A 8 -5.42 20.33 -14.67
N ALA A 9 -4.45 19.78 -13.92
CA ALA A 9 -3.77 18.56 -14.30
C ALA A 9 -4.71 17.34 -14.27
N LEU A 10 -5.55 17.21 -13.24
CA LEU A 10 -6.55 16.13 -13.14
C LEU A 10 -7.55 16.20 -14.29
N GLN A 11 -8.09 17.39 -14.59
CA GLN A 11 -8.99 17.62 -15.73
C GLN A 11 -8.32 17.24 -17.06
N ARG A 12 -7.06 17.66 -17.26
CA ARG A 12 -6.29 17.29 -18.46
C ARG A 12 -6.08 15.77 -18.60
N LEU A 13 -5.92 15.07 -17.48
CA LEU A 13 -5.77 13.61 -17.45
C LEU A 13 -7.13 12.88 -17.49
N GLY A 14 -8.26 13.60 -17.54
CA GLY A 14 -9.60 13.00 -17.49
C GLY A 14 -9.97 12.39 -16.14
N VAL A 15 -9.25 12.74 -15.07
CA VAL A 15 -9.50 12.23 -13.72
C VAL A 15 -10.52 13.13 -13.01
N VAL A 16 -11.65 12.53 -12.62
CA VAL A 16 -12.69 13.22 -11.84
C VAL A 16 -12.20 13.44 -10.41
N SER A 17 -12.22 14.68 -9.94
CA SER A 17 -11.90 15.00 -8.55
C SER A 17 -13.11 14.78 -7.65
N SER A 18 -12.96 13.95 -6.62
CA SER A 18 -13.89 13.87 -5.49
C SER A 18 -13.24 14.47 -4.25
N PHE A 19 -13.96 15.30 -3.51
CA PHE A 19 -13.51 15.84 -2.25
C PHE A 19 -14.38 15.30 -1.11
N ASN A 20 -13.73 15.01 0.01
CA ASN A 20 -14.41 14.56 1.21
C ASN A 20 -15.30 15.65 1.78
N SER A 21 -16.28 15.24 2.59
CA SER A 21 -17.12 16.20 3.28
C SER A 21 -16.27 17.01 4.26
N PRO A 22 -16.52 18.32 4.41
CA PRO A 22 -15.78 19.11 5.38
C PRO A 22 -15.86 18.48 6.77
N ARG A 23 -14.70 18.26 7.41
CA ARG A 23 -14.55 17.77 8.79
C ARG A 23 -14.83 16.27 9.03
N ALA A 24 -14.91 15.44 7.99
CA ALA A 24 -14.95 13.99 8.15
C ALA A 24 -13.54 13.39 8.09
N SER A 25 -13.01 12.94 9.23
CA SER A 25 -11.70 12.28 9.32
C SER A 25 -11.72 10.88 8.69
N ASP A 26 -12.85 10.18 8.83
CA ASP A 26 -12.97 8.75 8.48
C ASP A 26 -13.27 8.49 7.00
N ASP A 27 -13.27 9.52 6.14
CA ASP A 27 -13.71 9.42 4.74
C ASP A 27 -12.68 8.67 3.84
N ASN A 28 -11.49 8.31 4.34
CA ASN A 28 -10.49 7.56 3.57
C ASN A 28 -9.82 6.43 4.39
N PRO A 29 -10.60 5.43 4.83
CA PRO A 29 -10.12 4.40 5.75
C PRO A 29 -9.01 3.54 5.13
N TYR A 30 -8.99 3.42 3.80
CA TYR A 30 -7.94 2.68 3.09
C TYR A 30 -6.57 3.34 3.22
N SER A 31 -6.49 4.66 3.00
CA SER A 31 -5.21 5.37 3.08
C SER A 31 -4.70 5.43 4.52
N GLU A 32 -5.60 5.63 5.49
CA GLU A 32 -5.26 5.60 6.91
C GLU A 32 -4.74 4.23 7.36
N ALA A 33 -5.35 3.14 6.90
CA ALA A 33 -4.88 1.79 7.18
C ALA A 33 -3.44 1.58 6.69
N ILE A 34 -3.09 2.07 5.49
CA ILE A 34 -1.71 2.01 4.97
C ILE A 34 -0.75 2.81 5.85
N PHE A 35 -1.11 4.02 6.28
CA PHE A 35 -0.27 4.82 7.16
C PHE A 35 -0.04 4.13 8.51
N ARG A 36 -1.07 3.50 9.06
CA ARG A 36 -0.94 2.69 10.28
C ARG A 36 0.02 1.53 10.07
N ILE A 37 -0.08 0.82 8.95
CA ILE A 37 0.85 -0.28 8.62
C ILE A 37 2.29 0.24 8.50
N PHE A 38 2.49 1.39 7.86
CA PHE A 38 3.81 2.01 7.76
C PHE A 38 4.40 2.32 9.14
N GLN A 39 3.62 2.92 10.04
CA GLN A 39 4.07 3.34 11.37
C GLN A 39 4.28 2.18 12.35
N CYS A 40 3.44 1.14 12.27
CA CYS A 40 3.48 0.02 13.20
C CYS A 40 4.45 -1.11 12.79
N ARG A 41 5.03 -1.06 11.58
CA ARG A 41 5.94 -2.13 11.13
C ARG A 41 7.25 -2.11 11.94
N PRO A 42 7.93 -3.27 12.11
CA PRO A 42 9.23 -3.33 12.80
C PRO A 42 10.31 -2.42 12.19
N GLY A 43 10.31 -2.25 10.86
CA GLY A 43 11.25 -1.39 10.12
C GLY A 43 10.85 0.08 10.04
N TYR A 44 9.98 0.57 10.93
CA TYR A 44 9.68 2.00 11.00
C TYR A 44 10.86 2.78 11.60
N PRO A 45 11.29 3.90 10.98
CA PRO A 45 12.41 4.70 11.48
C PRO A 45 12.07 5.28 12.86
N ARG A 46 12.88 4.94 13.87
CA ARG A 46 12.77 5.49 15.23
C ARG A 46 13.62 6.75 15.45
N LYS A 47 14.57 7.00 14.55
CA LYS A 47 15.46 8.16 14.58
C LYS A 47 15.05 9.15 13.50
N LEU A 48 15.39 10.42 13.73
CA LEU A 48 15.21 11.48 12.74
C LEU A 48 16.03 11.17 11.47
N PHE A 49 15.51 11.60 10.33
CA PHE A 49 16.25 11.55 9.07
C PHE A 49 17.30 12.65 9.04
N LEU A 50 18.48 12.33 8.50
CA LEU A 50 19.59 13.28 8.36
C LEU A 50 19.36 14.25 7.19
N ASP A 51 18.67 13.79 6.14
CA ASP A 51 18.34 14.56 4.95
C ASP A 51 17.06 14.03 4.27
N VAL A 52 16.67 14.69 3.18
CA VAL A 52 15.48 14.33 2.39
C VAL A 52 15.66 13.00 1.66
N GLU A 53 16.89 12.63 1.27
CA GLU A 53 17.17 11.38 0.55
C GLU A 53 17.01 10.16 1.45
N ALA A 54 17.40 10.26 2.72
CA ALA A 54 17.16 9.27 3.74
C ALA A 54 15.65 9.04 3.96
N ALA A 55 14.86 10.13 4.00
CA ALA A 55 13.41 10.05 4.11
C ALA A 55 12.78 9.38 2.88
N ARG A 56 13.22 9.75 1.67
CA ARG A 56 12.76 9.12 0.41
C ARG A 56 13.10 7.64 0.37
N SER A 57 14.34 7.28 0.67
CA SER A 57 14.81 5.89 0.74
C SER A 57 13.97 5.06 1.72
N CYS A 58 13.62 5.62 2.87
CA CYS A 58 12.74 4.95 3.82
C CYS A 58 11.34 4.70 3.24
N GLY A 59 10.76 5.69 2.55
CA GLY A 59 9.47 5.57 1.86
C GLY A 59 9.49 4.52 0.75
N HIS A 60 10.50 4.55 -0.11
CA HIS A 60 10.68 3.54 -1.17
C HIS A 60 10.86 2.13 -0.61
N GLY A 61 11.67 2.00 0.44
CA GLY A 61 11.84 0.72 1.14
C GLY A 61 10.53 0.21 1.74
N PHE A 62 9.65 1.11 2.23
CA PHE A 62 8.31 0.73 2.66
C PHE A 62 7.43 0.25 1.51
N VAL A 63 7.33 1.00 0.42
CA VAL A 63 6.48 0.63 -0.72
C VAL A 63 6.92 -0.71 -1.31
N ARG A 64 8.22 -0.93 -1.46
CA ARG A 64 8.77 -2.21 -1.93
C ARG A 64 8.40 -3.35 -0.99
N TRP A 65 8.68 -3.19 0.30
CA TRP A 65 8.37 -4.21 1.31
C TRP A 65 6.87 -4.52 1.35
N TYR A 66 6.01 -3.49 1.36
CA TYR A 66 4.56 -3.65 1.43
C TYR A 66 4.02 -4.44 0.24
N ASN A 67 4.49 -4.14 -0.98
CA ASN A 67 3.97 -4.78 -2.18
C ASN A 67 4.56 -6.16 -2.45
N GLU A 68 5.87 -6.35 -2.22
CA GLU A 68 6.59 -7.54 -2.69
C GLU A 68 6.98 -8.52 -1.58
N GLU A 69 6.87 -8.15 -0.30
CA GLU A 69 7.33 -9.00 0.80
C GLU A 69 6.26 -9.21 1.89
N HIS A 70 5.45 -8.18 2.17
CA HIS A 70 4.46 -8.21 3.23
C HIS A 70 3.28 -9.11 2.88
N LYS A 71 3.23 -10.30 3.50
CA LYS A 71 2.09 -11.21 3.40
C LYS A 71 0.94 -10.73 4.27
N GLN A 72 -0.11 -10.25 3.64
CA GLN A 72 -1.27 -9.69 4.35
C GLN A 72 -2.25 -10.81 4.71
N SER A 73 -2.63 -10.91 5.98
CA SER A 73 -3.59 -11.93 6.46
C SER A 73 -4.95 -11.80 5.78
N GLY A 74 -5.43 -10.57 5.56
CA GLY A 74 -6.65 -10.28 4.81
C GLY A 74 -6.61 -10.73 3.34
N LEU A 75 -5.41 -10.93 2.78
CA LEU A 75 -5.19 -11.48 1.43
C LEU A 75 -4.82 -12.97 1.48
N LYS A 76 -5.23 -13.69 2.53
CA LYS A 76 -4.86 -15.09 2.75
C LYS A 76 -3.34 -15.28 2.73
N PHE A 77 -2.56 -14.36 3.29
CA PHE A 77 -1.09 -14.39 3.28
C PHE A 77 -0.47 -14.38 1.87
N LEU A 78 -1.11 -13.74 0.90
CA LEU A 78 -0.49 -13.31 -0.35
C LEU A 78 0.13 -11.92 -0.15
N ILE A 79 1.10 -11.59 -0.99
CA ILE A 79 1.62 -10.22 -1.08
C ILE A 79 0.70 -9.40 -2.02
N PRO A 80 0.51 -8.09 -1.77
CA PRO A 80 -0.33 -7.25 -2.63
C PRO A 80 0.00 -7.35 -4.12
N ALA A 81 1.29 -7.41 -4.47
CA ALA A 81 1.71 -7.45 -5.87
C ALA A 81 1.30 -8.74 -6.59
N GLN A 82 1.26 -9.90 -5.91
CA GLN A 82 0.72 -11.15 -6.48
C GLN A 82 -0.76 -11.01 -6.84
N TRP A 83 -1.50 -10.25 -6.04
CA TRP A 83 -2.91 -10.02 -6.30
C TRP A 83 -3.12 -9.08 -7.48
N HIS A 84 -2.35 -7.99 -7.53
CA HIS A 84 -2.36 -7.06 -8.68
C HIS A 84 -1.90 -7.72 -9.99
N ARG A 85 -0.99 -8.69 -9.93
CA ARG A 85 -0.55 -9.47 -11.11
C ARG A 85 -1.50 -10.60 -11.51
N GLY A 86 -2.58 -10.84 -10.76
CA GLY A 86 -3.53 -11.93 -11.03
C GLY A 86 -2.99 -13.33 -10.71
N GLU A 87 -1.90 -13.44 -9.95
CA GLU A 87 -1.23 -14.71 -9.65
C GLU A 87 -1.90 -15.48 -8.49
N SER A 88 -2.92 -14.90 -7.86
CA SER A 88 -3.49 -15.41 -6.61
C SER A 88 -4.02 -16.84 -6.71
N GLU A 89 -4.65 -17.20 -7.83
CA GLU A 89 -5.23 -18.54 -8.01
C GLU A 89 -4.15 -19.61 -8.06
N MET A 90 -3.08 -19.36 -8.81
CA MET A 90 -1.93 -20.25 -8.92
C MET A 90 -1.32 -20.56 -7.53
N PHE A 91 -1.13 -19.53 -6.70
CA PHE A 91 -0.60 -19.72 -5.34
C PHE A 91 -1.56 -20.50 -4.45
N MET A 92 -2.87 -20.24 -4.54
CA MET A 92 -3.87 -20.93 -3.73
C MET A 92 -3.99 -22.41 -4.13
N ASP A 93 -3.94 -22.72 -5.42
CA ASP A 93 -3.97 -24.10 -5.90
C ASP A 93 -2.73 -24.88 -5.53
N ASN A 94 -1.55 -24.24 -5.58
CA ASN A 94 -0.32 -24.86 -5.10
C ASN A 94 -0.41 -25.23 -3.61
N ARG A 95 -0.96 -24.33 -2.78
CA ARG A 95 -1.18 -24.62 -1.35
C ARG A 95 -2.11 -25.81 -1.12
N LYS A 96 -3.21 -25.93 -1.88
CA LYS A 96 -4.11 -27.09 -1.80
C LYS A 96 -3.40 -28.41 -2.14
N LYS A 97 -2.43 -28.40 -3.06
CA LYS A 97 -1.64 -29.59 -3.40
C LYS A 97 -0.72 -29.97 -2.26
N VAL A 98 0.03 -29.01 -1.71
CA VAL A 98 0.93 -29.23 -0.56
C VAL A 98 0.17 -29.79 0.64
N TYR A 99 -0.99 -29.22 0.98
CA TYR A 99 -1.81 -29.72 2.10
C TYR A 99 -2.38 -31.12 1.87
N ARG A 100 -2.69 -31.49 0.62
CA ARG A 100 -3.11 -32.86 0.30
C ARG A 100 -1.96 -33.87 0.41
N GLN A 101 -0.73 -33.45 0.11
CA GLN A 101 0.46 -34.32 0.22
C GLN A 101 0.94 -34.50 1.66
N ALA A 102 0.68 -33.53 2.53
CA ALA A 102 1.04 -33.59 3.94
C ALA A 102 0.03 -34.39 4.80
N LYS A 103 -1.03 -34.92 4.19
CA LYS A 103 -2.07 -35.72 4.83
C LYS A 103 -1.88 -37.18 4.49
#